data_AF-A0A3M2DHX7-F1
#
_entry.id   AF-A0A3M2DHX7-F1
#
_cell.length_a   1.000
_cell.length_b   1.000
_cell.length_c   1.000
_cell.angle_alpha   90.00
_cell.angle_beta   90.00
_cell.angle_gamma   90.00
#
_symmetry.space_group_name_H-M   'P 1'
#
loop_
_entity.id
_entity.type
_entity.pdbx_description
1 polymer ?
#
loop_
_entity_poly.entity_id
_entity_poly.type
_entity_poly.pdbx_seq_one_letter_code
_entity_poly.pdbx_strand_id
1 'polypeptide(L)'
;MIGYRQKGIIMKARNYVIGVGVVLSMSGCASISPSVIPENLADRINPNLTFEQIKNNPTAHHGAVLELGGEVLSAKRFSDHTRLMVLQLPLKDNHEPVTDRTQSRGRFLAIYKKFLDPATVPPGTRITMVGELTGVREEPLDEMPYAYPTFSVLFLKIWPPAAPSPYWYPYSPYFFYWGPYWGRYWGPYPYWYWW
;
A
#
# COMPACT_ATOMS: atom_id res chain seq x y z
N MET A 1 105.51 1.72 -2.85
CA MET A 1 105.10 3.07 -3.24
C MET A 1 103.61 3.22 -3.01
N ILE A 2 103.25 4.31 -2.35
CA ILE A 2 101.92 4.68 -1.85
C ILE A 2 101.01 5.11 -3.00
N GLY A 3 99.71 4.81 -2.93
CA GLY A 3 98.72 5.29 -3.90
C GLY A 3 97.27 5.09 -3.46
N TYR A 4 96.74 6.09 -2.75
CA TYR A 4 95.36 6.27 -2.31
C TYR A 4 94.35 6.35 -3.47
N ARG A 5 93.12 5.82 -3.31
CA ARG A 5 91.87 6.57 -3.59
C ARG A 5 90.59 5.84 -3.18
N GLN A 6 89.88 6.39 -2.20
CA GLN A 6 88.45 6.18 -2.01
C GLN A 6 87.66 6.88 -3.12
N LYS A 7 86.65 6.19 -3.65
CA LYS A 7 85.41 6.73 -4.27
C LYS A 7 84.34 5.67 -3.95
N GLY A 8 83.25 5.96 -3.26
CA GLY A 8 82.26 6.99 -3.54
C GLY A 8 80.92 6.26 -3.68
N ILE A 9 80.06 6.45 -2.69
CA ILE A 9 78.74 5.85 -2.51
C ILE A 9 77.82 6.15 -3.70
N ILE A 10 77.11 5.15 -4.24
CA ILE A 10 75.80 5.36 -4.89
C ILE A 10 74.88 4.19 -4.52
N MET A 11 74.07 4.38 -3.48
CA MET A 11 72.86 3.58 -3.23
C MET A 11 71.85 3.91 -4.34
N LYS A 12 71.59 2.97 -5.25
CA LYS A 12 70.43 3.07 -6.15
C LYS A 12 69.18 2.67 -5.37
N ALA A 13 68.45 3.68 -4.88
CA ALA A 13 67.10 3.52 -4.40
C ALA A 13 66.21 3.03 -5.56
N ARG A 14 65.69 1.82 -5.44
CA ARG A 14 64.78 1.24 -6.43
C ARG A 14 63.36 1.63 -6.01
N ASN A 15 62.83 2.68 -6.66
CA ASN A 15 61.48 3.18 -6.44
C ASN A 15 60.45 2.08 -6.75
N TYR A 16 59.86 1.49 -5.70
CA TYR A 16 58.65 0.70 -5.82
C TYR A 16 57.48 1.67 -5.95
N VAL A 17 57.00 1.88 -7.17
CA VAL A 17 55.71 2.52 -7.41
C VAL A 17 54.64 1.51 -7.03
N ILE A 18 54.19 1.55 -5.78
CA ILE A 18 53.01 0.81 -5.33
C ILE A 18 51.80 1.53 -5.91
N GLY A 19 51.30 1.05 -7.04
CA GLY A 19 50.02 1.48 -7.59
C GLY A 19 48.90 1.03 -6.66
N VAL A 20 48.40 1.93 -5.82
CA VAL A 20 47.18 1.72 -5.04
C VAL A 20 46.01 1.89 -6.01
N GLY A 21 45.53 0.77 -6.55
CA GLY A 21 44.26 0.74 -7.29
C GLY A 21 43.11 1.00 -6.33
N VAL A 22 42.56 2.21 -6.36
CA VAL A 22 41.32 2.56 -5.67
C VAL A 22 40.17 1.84 -6.37
N VAL A 23 39.77 0.69 -5.80
CA VAL A 23 38.54 -0.01 -6.19
C VAL A 23 37.37 0.80 -5.64
N LEU A 24 36.73 1.59 -6.50
CA LEU A 24 35.46 2.25 -6.22
C LEU A 24 34.35 1.17 -6.18
N SER A 25 34.10 0.62 -5.00
CA SER A 25 32.92 -0.20 -4.74
C SER A 25 31.68 0.71 -4.74
N MET A 26 30.94 0.71 -5.86
CA MET A 26 29.59 1.26 -5.91
C MET A 26 28.65 0.34 -5.13
N SER A 27 28.55 0.57 -3.81
CA SER A 27 27.50 0.00 -2.98
C SER A 27 26.20 0.72 -3.30
N GLY A 28 25.53 0.31 -4.39
CA GLY A 28 24.16 0.72 -4.66
C GLY A 28 23.25 0.13 -3.59
N CYS A 29 22.78 0.95 -2.65
CA CYS A 29 21.66 0.57 -1.80
C CYS A 29 20.46 0.39 -2.71
N ALA A 30 20.13 -0.86 -3.06
CA ALA A 30 18.84 -1.18 -3.65
C ALA A 30 17.77 -0.65 -2.70
N SER A 31 17.00 0.33 -3.17
CA SER A 31 15.81 0.83 -2.50
C SER A 31 14.81 -0.32 -2.42
N ILE A 32 14.92 -1.15 -1.39
CA ILE A 32 13.91 -2.15 -1.05
C ILE A 32 12.70 -1.36 -0.60
N SER A 33 11.80 -1.03 -1.54
CA SER A 33 10.46 -0.61 -1.19
C SER A 33 9.86 -1.74 -0.36
N PRO A 34 9.50 -1.52 0.92
CA PRO A 34 8.92 -2.56 1.72
C PRO A 34 7.64 -3.01 1.02
N SER A 35 7.58 -4.30 0.67
CA SER A 35 6.39 -4.90 0.09
C SER A 35 5.19 -4.56 0.99
N VAL A 36 4.11 -4.05 0.38
CA VAL A 36 2.88 -3.71 1.12
C VAL A 36 2.27 -4.97 1.73
N ILE A 37 2.55 -6.13 1.15
CA ILE A 37 2.03 -7.44 1.55
C ILE A 37 3.11 -8.23 2.30
N PRO A 38 2.78 -8.84 3.45
CA PRO A 38 3.68 -9.77 4.14
C PRO A 38 4.13 -10.93 3.24
N GLU A 39 5.43 -11.25 3.28
CA GLU A 39 6.05 -12.29 2.44
C GLU A 39 5.34 -13.65 2.55
N ASN A 40 4.97 -14.05 3.77
CA ASN A 40 4.26 -15.30 4.04
C ASN A 40 2.86 -15.40 3.40
N LEU A 41 2.28 -14.28 2.96
CA LEU A 41 1.02 -14.24 2.22
C LEU A 41 1.24 -14.09 0.72
N ALA A 42 2.34 -13.45 0.30
CA ALA A 42 2.66 -13.27 -1.11
C ALA A 42 2.71 -14.61 -1.87
N ASP A 43 3.33 -15.63 -1.28
CA ASP A 43 3.44 -16.98 -1.87
C ASP A 43 2.10 -17.71 -2.02
N ARG A 44 1.08 -17.28 -1.28
CA ARG A 44 -0.26 -17.89 -1.31
C ARG A 44 -1.17 -17.26 -2.36
N ILE A 45 -0.86 -16.05 -2.82
CA ILE A 45 -1.68 -15.31 -3.78
C ILE A 45 -1.62 -16.02 -5.13
N ASN A 46 -2.77 -16.25 -5.75
CA ASN A 46 -2.82 -16.75 -7.12
C ASN A 46 -2.73 -15.58 -8.12
N PRO A 47 -1.59 -15.38 -8.82
CA PRO A 47 -1.41 -14.24 -9.71
C PRO A 47 -2.22 -14.33 -11.02
N ASN A 48 -2.69 -15.52 -11.38
CA ASN A 48 -3.44 -15.75 -12.62
C ASN A 48 -4.95 -15.59 -12.46
N LEU A 49 -5.43 -15.43 -11.22
CA LEU A 49 -6.85 -15.36 -10.92
C LEU A 49 -7.27 -13.89 -10.77
N THR A 50 -8.22 -13.46 -11.60
CA THR A 50 -8.74 -12.09 -11.60
C THR A 50 -10.05 -12.00 -10.84
N PHE A 51 -10.41 -10.77 -10.43
CA PHE A 51 -11.69 -10.52 -9.78
C PHE A 51 -12.89 -10.88 -10.68
N GLU A 52 -12.80 -10.65 -12.00
CA GLU A 52 -13.87 -11.00 -12.94
C GLU A 52 -14.10 -12.51 -13.03
N GLN A 53 -13.02 -13.31 -13.03
CA GLN A 53 -13.12 -14.77 -13.02
C GLN A 53 -13.84 -15.27 -11.77
N ILE A 54 -13.51 -14.71 -10.60
CA ILE A 54 -14.19 -15.04 -9.33
C ILE A 54 -15.65 -14.63 -9.38
N LYS A 55 -15.96 -13.43 -9.88
CA LYS A 55 -17.34 -12.96 -9.97
C LYS A 55 -18.20 -13.86 -10.88
N ASN A 56 -17.61 -14.36 -11.97
CA ASN A 56 -18.31 -15.21 -12.93
C ASN A 56 -18.49 -16.65 -12.42
N ASN A 57 -17.52 -17.19 -11.68
CA ASN A 57 -17.61 -18.55 -11.14
C ASN A 57 -16.94 -18.67 -9.74
N PRO A 58 -17.57 -18.12 -8.69
CA PRO A 58 -16.96 -18.06 -7.37
C PRO A 58 -16.80 -19.45 -6.73
N THR A 59 -17.71 -20.38 -7.02
CA THR A 59 -17.67 -21.75 -6.49
C THR A 59 -16.45 -22.52 -6.99
N ALA A 60 -16.05 -22.35 -8.25
CA ALA A 60 -14.86 -23.00 -8.82
C ALA A 60 -13.55 -22.51 -8.21
N HIS A 61 -13.57 -21.36 -7.53
CA HIS A 61 -12.39 -20.70 -6.97
C HIS A 61 -12.43 -20.63 -5.43
N HIS A 62 -13.31 -21.39 -4.78
CA HIS A 62 -13.40 -21.42 -3.32
C HIS A 62 -12.05 -21.75 -2.68
N GLY A 63 -11.68 -21.04 -1.62
CA GLY A 63 -10.39 -21.16 -0.93
C GLY A 63 -9.21 -20.49 -1.63
N ALA A 64 -9.41 -19.91 -2.82
CA ALA A 64 -8.36 -19.14 -3.49
C ALA A 64 -8.01 -17.89 -2.68
N VAL A 65 -6.71 -17.59 -2.59
CA VAL A 65 -6.19 -16.39 -1.93
C VAL A 65 -5.81 -15.37 -2.99
N LEU A 66 -6.27 -14.13 -2.82
CA LEU A 66 -6.05 -13.04 -3.76
C LEU A 66 -5.71 -11.74 -3.08
N GLU A 67 -4.95 -10.92 -3.79
CA GLU A 67 -4.86 -9.50 -3.53
C GLU A 67 -5.99 -8.75 -4.25
N LEU A 68 -6.73 -7.95 -3.50
CA LEU A 68 -7.80 -7.11 -4.02
C LEU A 68 -7.73 -5.73 -3.39
N GLY A 69 -8.05 -4.71 -4.15
CA GLY A 69 -8.21 -3.36 -3.64
C GLY A 69 -9.51 -2.72 -4.04
N GLY A 70 -9.80 -1.60 -3.41
CA GLY A 70 -11.02 -0.88 -3.66
C GLY A 70 -11.28 0.27 -2.72
N GLU A 71 -12.48 0.81 -2.85
CA GLU A 71 -13.03 1.85 -2.00
C GLU A 71 -14.13 1.25 -1.12
N VAL A 72 -14.07 1.50 0.19
CA VAL A 72 -15.11 1.09 1.13
C VAL A 72 -16.39 1.87 0.82
N LEU A 73 -17.48 1.16 0.53
CA LEU A 73 -18.82 1.72 0.36
C LEU A 73 -19.56 1.78 1.69
N SER A 74 -19.40 0.76 2.52
CA SER A 74 -19.96 0.71 3.87
C SER A 74 -19.18 -0.26 4.76
N ALA A 75 -19.25 -0.03 6.07
CA ALA A 75 -18.67 -0.89 7.08
C ALA A 75 -19.72 -1.18 8.16
N LYS A 76 -19.83 -2.44 8.58
CA LYS A 76 -20.76 -2.87 9.63
C LYS A 76 -20.03 -3.78 10.62
N ARG A 77 -20.10 -3.43 11.91
CA ARG A 77 -19.60 -4.26 13.00
C ARG A 77 -20.67 -5.27 13.42
N PHE A 78 -20.27 -6.53 13.53
CA PHE A 78 -21.01 -7.62 14.17
C PHE A 78 -20.36 -7.94 15.53
N SER A 79 -20.89 -8.92 16.27
CA SER A 79 -20.29 -9.32 17.56
C SER A 79 -18.86 -9.84 17.39
N ASP A 80 -18.60 -10.60 16.33
CA ASP A 80 -17.38 -11.40 16.12
C ASP A 80 -16.50 -10.89 14.97
N HIS A 81 -17.04 -10.14 14.01
CA HIS A 81 -16.28 -9.58 12.89
C HIS A 81 -16.73 -8.18 12.46
N THR A 82 -15.93 -7.51 11.63
CA THR A 82 -16.35 -6.33 10.87
C THR A 82 -16.45 -6.70 9.41
N ARG A 83 -17.58 -6.36 8.79
CA ARG A 83 -17.81 -6.57 7.37
C ARG A 83 -17.69 -5.25 6.63
N LEU A 84 -16.85 -5.24 5.60
CA LEU A 84 -16.73 -4.13 4.66
C LEU A 84 -17.40 -4.51 3.36
N MET A 85 -18.27 -3.65 2.85
CA MET A 85 -18.70 -3.70 1.45
C MET A 85 -17.76 -2.80 0.66
N VAL A 86 -17.09 -3.38 -0.32
CA VAL A 86 -16.00 -2.71 -1.05
C VAL A 86 -16.35 -2.66 -2.53
N LEU A 87 -16.23 -1.48 -3.13
CA LEU A 87 -16.20 -1.32 -4.57
C LEU A 87 -14.81 -1.72 -5.04
N GLN A 88 -14.71 -2.83 -5.76
CA GLN A 88 -13.44 -3.28 -6.29
C GLN A 88 -12.89 -2.24 -7.27
N LEU A 89 -11.60 -1.94 -7.15
CA LEU A 89 -10.88 -1.09 -8.09
C LEU A 89 -9.54 -1.76 -8.46
N PRO A 90 -9.08 -1.63 -9.72
CA PRO A 90 -7.75 -2.08 -10.11
C PRO A 90 -6.66 -1.50 -9.20
N LEU A 91 -5.63 -2.28 -8.94
CA LEU A 91 -4.44 -1.84 -8.20
C LEU A 91 -3.42 -1.25 -9.17
N LYS A 92 -2.71 -0.23 -8.71
CA LYS A 92 -1.50 0.30 -9.35
C LYS A 92 -0.28 -0.55 -8.95
N ASP A 93 0.87 -0.26 -9.56
CA ASP A 93 2.14 -0.94 -9.25
C ASP A 93 2.55 -0.85 -7.77
N ASN A 94 2.10 0.19 -7.05
CA ASN A 94 2.35 0.36 -5.62
C ASN A 94 1.31 -0.34 -4.72
N HIS A 95 0.47 -1.23 -5.28
CA HIS A 95 -0.64 -1.92 -4.62
C HIS A 95 -1.77 -1.00 -4.14
N GLU A 96 -1.72 0.29 -4.43
CA GLU A 96 -2.79 1.21 -4.09
C GLU A 96 -3.90 1.14 -5.16
N PRO A 97 -5.19 1.11 -4.78
CA PRO A 97 -6.27 1.11 -5.76
C PRO A 97 -6.20 2.33 -6.68
N VAL A 98 -6.78 2.31 -7.88
CA VAL A 98 -7.04 3.55 -8.63
C VAL A 98 -8.10 4.41 -7.92
N THR A 99 -8.22 5.68 -8.29
CA THR A 99 -9.23 6.60 -7.73
C THR A 99 -10.50 6.67 -8.58
N ASP A 100 -10.38 6.35 -9.87
CA ASP A 100 -11.48 6.39 -10.81
C ASP A 100 -12.42 5.19 -10.61
N ARG A 101 -13.59 5.47 -10.03
CA ARG A 101 -14.62 4.47 -9.72
C ARG A 101 -15.21 3.80 -10.96
N THR A 102 -15.10 4.41 -12.13
CA THR A 102 -15.65 3.83 -13.38
C THR A 102 -14.88 2.60 -13.85
N GLN A 103 -13.66 2.38 -13.34
CA GLN A 103 -12.84 1.20 -13.62
C GLN A 103 -13.21 -0.02 -12.78
N SER A 104 -14.22 0.08 -11.92
CA SER A 104 -14.63 -1.00 -11.04
C SER A 104 -15.14 -2.23 -11.80
N ARG A 105 -14.78 -3.42 -11.33
CA ARG A 105 -15.31 -4.70 -11.86
C ARG A 105 -16.45 -5.29 -11.02
N GLY A 106 -16.84 -4.62 -9.94
CA GLY A 106 -17.98 -5.00 -9.11
C GLY A 106 -17.77 -4.71 -7.63
N ARG A 107 -18.59 -5.37 -6.80
CA ARG A 107 -18.55 -5.23 -5.34
C ARG A 107 -18.24 -6.57 -4.71
N PHE A 108 -17.57 -6.54 -3.56
CA PHE A 108 -17.33 -7.73 -2.74
C PHE A 108 -17.48 -7.42 -1.27
N LEU A 109 -17.61 -8.48 -0.47
CA LEU A 109 -17.67 -8.40 0.98
C LEU A 109 -16.34 -8.88 1.57
N ALA A 110 -15.75 -8.06 2.44
CA ALA A 110 -14.55 -8.40 3.18
C ALA A 110 -14.90 -8.62 4.66
N ILE A 111 -14.68 -9.83 5.15
CA ILE A 111 -14.93 -10.23 6.53
C ILE A 111 -13.62 -10.14 7.31
N TYR A 112 -13.48 -9.09 8.11
CA TYR A 112 -12.33 -8.85 8.97
C TYR A 112 -12.63 -9.34 10.39
N LYS A 113 -12.03 -10.47 10.78
CA LYS A 113 -12.30 -11.12 12.08
C LYS A 113 -11.67 -10.42 13.28
N LYS A 114 -10.64 -9.59 13.05
CA LYS A 114 -10.04 -8.78 14.11
C LYS A 114 -10.91 -7.55 14.36
N PHE A 115 -10.73 -6.91 15.51
CA PHE A 115 -11.43 -5.67 15.80
C PHE A 115 -11.08 -4.59 14.76
N LEU A 116 -12.10 -4.01 14.15
CA LEU A 116 -12.02 -2.85 13.27
C LEU A 116 -13.27 -2.02 13.47
N ASP A 117 -13.12 -0.81 13.99
CA ASP A 117 -14.25 0.10 14.20
C ASP A 117 -14.68 0.69 12.85
N PRO A 118 -15.95 0.55 12.42
CA PRO A 118 -16.47 1.17 11.21
C PRO A 118 -16.17 2.67 11.09
N ALA A 119 -16.09 3.40 12.20
CA ALA A 119 -15.75 4.83 12.20
C ALA A 119 -14.32 5.13 11.73
N THR A 120 -13.42 4.15 11.78
CA THR A 120 -12.03 4.29 11.31
C THR A 120 -11.86 3.94 9.83
N VAL A 121 -12.91 3.40 9.19
CA VAL A 121 -12.97 3.05 7.78
C VAL A 121 -14.26 3.57 7.13
N PRO A 122 -14.49 4.90 7.18
CA PRO A 122 -15.70 5.50 6.62
C PRO A 122 -15.82 5.24 5.11
N PRO A 123 -17.02 5.42 4.53
CA PRO A 123 -17.18 5.38 3.07
C PRO A 123 -16.18 6.28 2.35
N GLY A 124 -15.61 5.80 1.24
CA GLY A 124 -14.51 6.47 0.53
C GLY A 124 -13.10 6.04 0.98
N THR A 125 -12.98 5.28 2.07
CA THR A 125 -11.67 4.76 2.51
C THR A 125 -11.11 3.80 1.48
N ARG A 126 -9.88 4.05 1.02
CA ARG A 126 -9.19 3.19 0.05
C ARG A 126 -8.43 2.11 0.79
N ILE A 127 -8.61 0.87 0.36
CA ILE A 127 -8.01 -0.29 1.00
C ILE A 127 -7.37 -1.23 -0.03
N THR A 128 -6.38 -1.97 0.43
CA THR A 128 -5.87 -3.17 -0.23
C THR A 128 -5.92 -4.31 0.77
N MET A 129 -6.34 -5.48 0.33
CA MET A 129 -6.41 -6.66 1.19
C MET A 129 -5.86 -7.88 0.48
N VAL A 130 -5.34 -8.81 1.29
CA VAL A 130 -5.19 -10.20 0.89
C VAL A 130 -6.27 -10.99 1.60
N GLY A 131 -7.06 -11.74 0.84
CA GLY A 131 -8.18 -12.51 1.39
C GLY A 131 -8.38 -13.84 0.70
N GLU A 132 -8.94 -14.76 1.46
CA GLU A 132 -9.35 -16.08 0.98
C GLU A 132 -10.83 -16.04 0.59
N LEU A 133 -11.17 -16.48 -0.63
CA LEU A 133 -12.54 -16.56 -1.10
C LEU A 133 -13.30 -17.64 -0.33
N THR A 134 -14.25 -17.24 0.50
CA THR A 134 -15.07 -18.15 1.31
C THR A 134 -16.42 -18.48 0.68
N GLY A 135 -16.75 -17.86 -0.46
CA GLY A 135 -17.97 -18.13 -1.21
C GLY A 135 -18.69 -16.86 -1.64
N VAL A 136 -20.02 -16.92 -1.66
CA VAL A 136 -20.90 -15.85 -2.13
C VAL A 136 -21.97 -15.57 -1.10
N ARG A 137 -22.33 -14.30 -0.97
CA ARG A 137 -23.51 -13.89 -0.21
C ARG A 137 -24.42 -13.05 -1.10
N GLU A 138 -25.66 -13.46 -1.20
CA GLU A 138 -26.69 -12.69 -1.89
C GLU A 138 -27.23 -11.61 -0.95
N GLU A 139 -27.08 -10.35 -1.34
CA GLU A 139 -27.69 -9.21 -0.68
C GLU A 139 -28.29 -8.29 -1.76
N PRO A 140 -29.32 -7.49 -1.45
CA PRO A 140 -29.84 -6.54 -2.42
C PRO A 140 -28.79 -5.49 -2.80
N LEU A 141 -28.71 -5.21 -4.09
CA LEU A 141 -28.13 -4.02 -4.67
C LEU A 141 -29.28 -3.20 -5.23
N ASP A 142 -29.64 -2.14 -4.52
CA ASP A 142 -30.87 -1.38 -4.76
C ASP A 142 -32.08 -2.33 -4.75
N GLU A 143 -32.80 -2.46 -5.87
CA GLU A 143 -34.00 -3.31 -5.97
C GLU A 143 -33.70 -4.74 -6.47
N MET A 144 -32.45 -5.05 -6.81
CA MET A 144 -32.09 -6.32 -7.45
C MET A 144 -31.19 -7.17 -6.53
N PRO A 145 -31.36 -8.51 -6.50
CA PRO A 145 -30.41 -9.37 -5.81
C PRO A 145 -29.03 -9.29 -6.46
N TYR A 146 -27.98 -9.23 -5.65
CA TYR A 146 -26.60 -9.23 -6.10
C TYR A 146 -25.79 -10.27 -5.34
N ALA A 147 -25.11 -11.14 -6.09
CA ALA A 147 -24.20 -12.15 -5.57
C ALA A 147 -22.83 -11.51 -5.28
N TYR A 148 -22.56 -11.19 -4.02
CA TYR A 148 -21.28 -10.62 -3.60
C TYR A 148 -20.27 -11.74 -3.33
N PRO A 149 -19.14 -11.82 -4.06
CA PRO A 149 -18.00 -12.61 -3.63
C PRO A 149 -17.60 -12.18 -2.22
N THR A 150 -17.41 -13.16 -1.33
CA THR A 150 -17.15 -12.92 0.08
C THR A 150 -15.79 -13.49 0.46
N PHE A 151 -14.97 -12.66 1.09
CA PHE A 151 -13.60 -12.99 1.44
C PHE A 151 -13.39 -12.94 2.95
N SER A 152 -12.68 -13.93 3.50
CA SER A 152 -12.08 -13.82 4.83
C SER A 152 -10.76 -13.08 4.70
N VAL A 153 -10.64 -11.94 5.36
CA VAL A 153 -9.47 -11.06 5.25
C VAL A 153 -8.29 -11.63 6.05
N LEU A 154 -7.16 -11.85 5.38
CA LEU A 154 -5.90 -12.30 5.97
C LEU A 154 -4.98 -11.12 6.28
N PHE A 155 -4.96 -10.11 5.41
CA PHE A 155 -4.22 -8.87 5.56
C PHE A 155 -5.04 -7.69 5.04
N LEU A 156 -4.93 -6.55 5.72
CA LEU A 156 -5.64 -5.32 5.36
C LEU A 156 -4.68 -4.13 5.47
N LYS A 157 -4.54 -3.41 4.37
CA LYS A 157 -3.88 -2.11 4.27
C LYS A 157 -4.95 -1.04 4.08
N ILE A 158 -4.94 -0.04 4.95
CA ILE A 158 -5.73 1.18 4.79
C ILE A 158 -4.79 2.26 4.24
N TRP A 159 -5.19 2.91 3.15
CA TRP A 159 -4.44 3.99 2.54
C TRP A 159 -4.86 5.34 3.12
N PRO A 160 -3.92 6.29 3.28
CA PRO A 160 -4.30 7.65 3.62
C PRO A 160 -5.20 8.24 2.53
N PRO A 161 -6.01 9.25 2.85
CA PRO A 161 -6.75 10.01 1.84
C PRO A 161 -5.80 10.51 0.75
N ALA A 162 -6.24 10.46 -0.51
CA ALA A 162 -5.46 11.06 -1.58
C ALA A 162 -5.25 12.54 -1.25
N ALA A 163 -4.00 13.01 -1.31
CA ALA A 163 -3.72 14.42 -1.11
C ALA A 163 -4.56 15.24 -2.11
N PRO A 164 -5.23 16.31 -1.66
CA PRO A 164 -5.93 17.18 -2.58
C PRO A 164 -4.94 17.66 -3.64
N SER A 165 -5.33 17.56 -4.91
CA SER A 165 -4.51 18.06 -6.01
C SER A 165 -4.21 19.55 -5.75
N PRO A 166 -2.93 19.98 -5.70
CA PRO A 166 -2.59 21.37 -5.45
C PRO A 166 -3.12 22.33 -6.53
N TYR A 167 -3.66 21.81 -7.64
CA TYR A 167 -4.22 22.59 -8.74
C TYR A 167 -5.68 23.06 -8.54
N TRP A 168 -6.32 22.74 -7.42
CA TRP A 168 -7.70 23.18 -7.10
C TRP A 168 -7.76 24.25 -6.00
N TYR A 169 -6.89 25.25 -6.08
CA TYR A 169 -7.19 26.53 -5.43
C TYR A 169 -7.96 27.41 -6.42
N PRO A 170 -9.30 27.53 -6.32
CA PRO A 170 -9.96 28.67 -6.93
C PRO A 170 -9.31 29.91 -6.32
N TYR A 171 -8.74 30.75 -7.17
CA TYR A 171 -8.18 32.04 -6.80
C TYR A 171 -9.30 32.88 -6.18
N SER A 172 -9.49 32.72 -4.88
CA SER A 172 -10.39 33.55 -4.07
C SER A 172 -9.56 34.73 -3.59
N PRO A 173 -9.82 35.96 -4.09
CA PRO A 173 -8.95 37.11 -3.84
C PRO A 173 -9.04 37.67 -2.40
N TYR A 174 -9.62 36.92 -1.45
CA TYR A 174 -9.88 37.41 -0.08
C TYR A 174 -9.08 36.73 1.05
N PHE A 175 -8.14 35.83 0.75
CA PHE A 175 -7.29 35.22 1.79
C PHE A 175 -5.95 35.92 1.96
N PHE A 176 -6.00 37.21 2.33
CA PHE A 176 -4.86 37.94 2.88
C PHE A 176 -5.22 38.45 4.27
N TYR A 177 -5.39 37.55 5.23
CA TYR A 177 -5.13 37.84 6.64
C TYR A 177 -4.93 36.51 7.36
N TRP A 178 -3.85 36.43 8.13
CA TRP A 178 -3.38 35.30 8.95
C TRP A 178 -2.38 34.35 8.29
N GLY A 179 -1.11 34.76 8.33
CA GLY A 179 0.03 33.86 8.39
C GLY A 179 0.21 33.24 9.79
N PRO A 180 1.39 32.70 10.08
CA PRO A 180 1.71 31.28 10.17
C PRO A 180 1.62 30.73 11.62
N TYR A 181 1.76 29.41 11.74
CA TYR A 181 1.83 28.60 12.97
C TYR A 181 0.51 27.92 13.43
N TRP A 182 0.71 26.72 13.97
CA TRP A 182 -0.22 25.88 14.77
C TRP A 182 -1.23 25.09 13.93
N GLY A 183 -1.42 23.78 14.11
CA GLY A 183 -0.93 22.88 15.13
C GLY A 183 -1.74 21.59 15.04
N ARG A 184 -1.07 20.48 15.30
CA ARG A 184 -1.64 19.18 15.64
C ARG A 184 -2.75 19.35 16.69
N TYR A 185 -4.02 19.32 16.27
CA TYR A 185 -5.15 19.20 17.19
C TYR A 185 -6.19 18.22 16.65
N TRP A 186 -6.12 17.01 17.22
CA TRP A 186 -7.29 16.17 17.42
C TRP A 186 -8.26 16.90 18.36
N GLY A 187 -9.54 16.98 17.99
CA GLY A 187 -10.61 17.54 18.81
C GLY A 187 -11.99 17.08 18.32
N PRO A 188 -12.98 16.93 19.21
CA PRO A 188 -13.86 15.76 19.25
C PRO A 188 -15.21 15.95 18.54
N TYR A 189 -15.79 14.83 18.10
CA TYR A 189 -17.15 14.72 17.53
C TYR A 189 -18.22 15.31 18.47
N PRO A 190 -19.11 16.19 17.98
CA PRO A 190 -20.32 16.54 18.70
C PRO A 190 -21.39 15.48 18.45
N TYR A 191 -21.67 14.70 19.50
CA TYR A 191 -22.89 13.91 19.62
C TYR A 191 -24.10 14.85 19.68
N TRP A 192 -25.06 14.66 18.78
CA TRP A 192 -26.40 15.22 18.93
C TRP A 192 -27.38 14.07 19.15
N TYR A 193 -27.88 13.98 20.39
CA TYR A 193 -29.09 13.26 20.74
C TYR A 193 -30.30 14.05 20.25
N TRP A 194 -31.30 13.36 19.70
CA TRP A 194 -32.66 13.85 19.65
C TRP A 194 -33.60 12.82 20.26
N TRP A 195 -34.55 13.37 20.99
CA TRP A 195 -35.70 12.73 21.63
C TRP A 195 -36.74 12.33 20.59
#